data_AF-A0A2E5YHK4-F1
#
_entry.id   AF-A0A2E5YHK4-F1
#
_cell.length_a   1.000
_cell.length_b   1.000
_cell.length_c   1.000
_cell.angle_alpha   90.00
_cell.angle_beta   90.00
_cell.angle_gamma   90.00
#
_symmetry.space_group_name_H-M   'P 1'
#
loop_
_entity.id
_entity.type
_entity.pdbx_description
1 polymer ?
#
loop_
_entity_poly.entity_id
_entity_poly.type
_entity_poly.pdbx_seq_one_letter_code
_entity_poly.pdbx_strand_id
1 'polypeptide(L)'
;MILRALASVVVLGLLGLNLALPTAKMTARGNENLVRADIESRLAIGGTLPDLELFGFDGRRFTREDLLGHRVLITFERSVDW
;
A
#
# COMPACT_ATOMS: atom_id res chain seq x y z
N MET A 1 -23.98 40.95 9.78
CA MET A 1 -23.42 40.08 10.85
C MET A 1 -23.74 38.60 10.65
N ILE A 2 -24.95 38.23 10.23
CA ILE A 2 -25.36 36.83 9.94
C ILE A 2 -24.38 36.07 9.03
N LEU A 3 -23.87 36.69 7.96
CA LEU A 3 -22.94 36.04 7.04
C LEU A 3 -21.59 35.66 7.70
N ARG A 4 -21.12 36.48 8.64
CA ARG A 4 -19.89 36.21 9.41
C ARG A 4 -20.10 35.07 10.39
N ALA A 5 -21.26 35.03 11.05
CA ALA A 5 -21.61 33.94 11.96
C ALA A 5 -21.72 32.59 11.21
N LEU A 6 -22.36 32.60 10.03
CA LEU A 6 -22.46 31.42 9.17
C LEU A 6 -21.08 30.94 8.71
N ALA A 7 -20.20 31.85 8.28
CA ALA A 7 -18.84 31.52 7.90
C ALA A 7 -18.04 30.91 9.07
N SER A 8 -18.17 31.46 10.27
CA SER A 8 -17.52 30.90 11.47
C SER A 8 -17.99 29.49 11.79
N VAL A 9 -19.29 29.21 11.65
CA VAL A 9 -19.85 27.86 11.87
C VAL A 9 -19.31 26.86 10.84
N VAL A 10 -19.23 27.25 9.57
CA VAL A 10 -18.68 26.39 8.50
C VAL A 10 -17.21 26.07 8.76
N VAL A 11 -16.40 27.09 9.12
CA VAL A 11 -14.98 26.89 9.43
C VAL A 11 -14.79 25.96 10.63
N LEU A 12 -15.57 26.15 11.70
CA LEU A 12 -15.52 25.26 12.88
C LEU A 12 -15.94 23.83 12.53
N GLY A 13 -16.97 23.65 11.70
CA GLY A 13 -17.39 22.34 11.22
C GLY A 13 -16.30 21.62 10.42
N LEU A 14 -15.65 22.33 9.49
CA LEU A 14 -14.54 21.80 8.71
C LEU A 14 -13.33 21.45 9.58
N LEU A 15 -13.02 22.28 10.58
CA LEU A 15 -11.92 22.01 11.52
C LEU A 15 -12.21 20.75 12.34
N GLY A 16 -13.45 20.60 12.83
CA GLY A 16 -13.89 19.42 13.57
C GLY A 16 -13.82 18.15 12.72
N LEU A 17 -14.27 18.21 11.46
CA LEU A 17 -14.17 17.09 10.53
C LEU A 17 -12.72 16.69 10.25
N ASN A 18 -11.83 17.67 10.06
CA ASN A 18 -10.41 17.40 9.82
C ASN A 18 -9.74 16.67 11.00
N LEU A 19 -10.16 16.97 12.23
CA LEU A 19 -9.66 16.28 13.42
C LEU A 19 -10.32 14.91 13.64
N ALA A 20 -11.61 14.79 13.33
CA ALA A 20 -12.38 13.57 13.59
C ALA A 20 -12.17 12.48 12.53
N LEU A 21 -12.09 12.85 11.25
CA LEU A 21 -11.98 11.89 10.13
C LEU A 21 -10.80 10.91 10.26
N PRO A 22 -9.57 11.33 10.61
CA PRO A 22 -8.44 10.40 10.77
C PRO A 22 -8.67 9.32 11.84
N THR A 23 -9.56 9.57 12.81
CA THR A 23 -9.90 8.61 13.87
C THR A 23 -11.08 7.71 13.48
N ALA A 24 -11.83 8.06 12.44
CA ALA A 24 -12.97 7.30 11.97
C ALA A 24 -12.51 6.07 11.19
N LYS A 25 -12.87 4.87 11.70
CA LYS A 25 -12.53 3.57 11.10
C LYS A 25 -12.99 3.39 9.65
N MET A 26 -13.93 4.19 9.15
CA MET A 26 -14.36 4.19 7.75
C MET A 26 -13.32 4.78 6.78
N THR A 27 -12.37 5.59 7.26
CA THR A 27 -11.34 6.22 6.41
C THR A 27 -9.91 5.94 6.87
N ALA A 28 -9.74 5.35 8.05
CA ALA A 28 -8.44 4.86 8.49
C ALA A 28 -7.95 3.79 7.51
N ARG A 29 -6.96 4.12 6.69
CA ARG A 29 -6.07 3.13 6.06
C ARG A 29 -5.67 2.20 7.21
N GLY A 30 -6.18 0.96 7.19
CA GLY A 30 -5.95 0.00 8.28
C GLY A 30 -4.47 -0.03 8.62
N ASN A 31 -4.14 -0.24 9.91
CA ASN A 31 -2.76 -0.23 10.39
C ASN A 31 -1.87 -1.08 9.45
N GLU A 32 -0.89 -0.45 8.79
CA GLU A 32 0.00 -1.12 7.83
C GLU A 32 0.68 -2.35 8.44
N ASN A 33 0.84 -2.36 9.78
CA ASN A 33 1.43 -3.46 10.53
C ASN A 33 0.52 -4.66 10.79
N LEU A 34 -0.79 -4.59 10.48
CA LEU A 34 -1.72 -5.72 10.69
C LEU A 34 -1.78 -6.71 9.51
N VAL A 35 -1.17 -6.39 8.37
CA VAL A 35 -1.36 -7.15 7.12
C VAL A 35 -0.36 -8.30 6.93
N ARG A 36 0.62 -8.49 7.83
CA ARG A 36 1.65 -9.55 7.67
C ARG A 36 2.05 -10.28 8.96
N ALA A 37 1.18 -10.33 9.97
CA ALA A 37 1.46 -11.08 11.19
C ALA A 37 1.18 -12.60 11.04
N ASP A 38 0.51 -13.00 9.97
CA ASP A 38 0.03 -14.35 9.66
C ASP A 38 0.96 -15.14 8.72
N ILE A 39 1.91 -14.47 8.07
CA ILE A 39 2.92 -15.14 7.23
C ILE A 39 4.19 -15.33 8.07
N GLU A 40 4.42 -16.56 8.54
CA GLU A 40 5.74 -16.97 9.04
C GLU A 40 6.75 -16.88 7.89
N SER A 41 7.38 -15.72 7.73
CA SER A 41 8.47 -15.54 6.79
C SER A 41 9.79 -15.93 7.46
N ARG A 42 10.47 -16.93 6.89
CA ARG A 42 11.88 -17.19 7.20
C ARG A 42 12.73 -16.55 6.12
N LEU A 43 13.75 -15.81 6.55
CA LEU A 43 14.73 -15.23 5.65
C LEU A 43 15.47 -16.36 4.91
N ALA A 44 15.17 -16.56 3.63
CA ALA A 44 15.79 -17.58 2.80
C ALA A 44 16.99 -16.99 2.03
N ILE A 45 18.16 -17.00 2.65
CA ILE A 45 19.42 -16.56 2.02
C ILE A 45 20.21 -17.76 1.51
N GLY A 46 20.80 -17.64 0.32
CA GLY A 46 21.67 -18.68 -0.26
C GLY A 46 20.93 -19.85 -0.91
N GLY A 47 19.59 -19.83 -0.87
CA GLY A 47 18.75 -20.75 -1.63
C GLY A 47 18.72 -20.39 -3.12
N THR A 48 18.37 -21.37 -3.94
CA THR A 48 18.13 -21.14 -5.36
C THR A 48 16.86 -20.30 -5.54
N LEU A 49 16.87 -19.39 -6.52
CA LEU A 49 15.66 -18.67 -6.92
C LEU A 49 14.56 -19.71 -7.24
N PRO A 50 13.36 -19.61 -6.64
CA PRO A 50 12.27 -20.53 -6.96
C PRO A 50 11.84 -20.37 -8.41
N ASP A 51 11.16 -21.39 -8.93
CA ASP A 51 10.55 -21.30 -10.25
C ASP A 51 9.49 -20.20 -10.22
N LEU A 52 9.61 -19.25 -11.14
CA LEU A 52 8.75 -18.09 -11.24
C LEU A 52 8.54 -17.69 -12.69
N GLU A 53 7.38 -17.10 -12.95
CA GLU A 53 7.01 -16.53 -14.24
C GLU A 53 6.55 -15.10 -14.00
N LEU A 54 7.23 -14.14 -14.62
CA LEU A 54 6.87 -12.72 -14.59
C LEU A 54 6.42 -12.28 -15.98
N PHE A 55 5.43 -11.41 -16.03
CA PHE A 55 4.99 -10.78 -17.27
C PHE A 55 5.37 -9.30 -17.22
N GLY A 56 6.14 -8.87 -18.21
CA GLY A 56 6.43 -7.46 -18.44
C GLY A 56 5.18 -6.71 -18.88
N PHE A 57 5.21 -5.38 -18.75
CA PHE A 57 4.14 -4.51 -19.26
C PHE A 57 4.00 -4.54 -20.78
N ASP A 58 5.04 -5.01 -21.47
CA ASP A 58 5.06 -5.30 -22.92
C ASP A 58 4.44 -6.67 -23.26
N GLY A 59 3.98 -7.43 -22.25
CA GLY A 59 3.45 -8.77 -22.40
C GLY A 59 4.52 -9.85 -22.54
N ARG A 60 5.81 -9.50 -22.48
CA ARG A 60 6.89 -10.47 -22.55
C ARG A 60 6.94 -11.30 -21.26
N ARG A 61 7.08 -12.61 -21.42
CA ARG A 61 7.27 -13.55 -20.32
C ARG A 61 8.75 -13.63 -19.96
N PHE A 62 9.05 -13.59 -18.67
CA PHE A 62 10.37 -13.80 -18.08
C PHE A 62 10.30 -14.99 -17.13
N THR A 63 11.21 -15.96 -17.29
CA THR A 63 11.33 -17.11 -16.40
C THR A 63 12.53 -16.98 -15.48
N ARG A 64 12.66 -17.90 -14.52
CA ARG A 64 13.83 -18.02 -13.66
C ARG A 64 15.13 -18.05 -14.45
N GLU A 65 15.20 -18.81 -15.54
CA GLU A 65 16.39 -18.98 -16.38
C GLU A 65 16.84 -17.65 -16.99
N ASP A 66 15.89 -16.81 -17.41
CA ASP A 66 16.17 -15.48 -17.96
C ASP A 66 16.79 -14.52 -16.94
N LEU A 67 16.55 -14.78 -15.64
CA LEU A 67 17.02 -13.95 -14.54
C LEU A 67 18.36 -14.43 -13.96
N LEU A 68 18.80 -15.65 -14.26
CA LEU A 68 20.08 -16.17 -13.78
C LEU A 68 21.25 -15.39 -14.37
N GLY A 69 22.27 -15.13 -13.55
CA GLY A 69 23.44 -14.33 -13.93
C GLY A 69 23.21 -12.81 -13.87
N HIS A 70 21.97 -12.37 -13.64
CA HIS A 70 21.64 -10.95 -13.46
C HIS A 70 21.40 -10.60 -11.99
N ARG A 71 21.72 -9.35 -11.61
CA ARG A 71 21.28 -8.80 -10.32
C ARG A 71 19.85 -8.33 -10.47
N VAL A 72 18.93 -8.97 -9.75
CA VAL A 72 17.49 -8.69 -9.85
C VAL A 72 16.99 -8.06 -8.55
N LEU A 73 16.23 -6.97 -8.67
CA LEU A 73 15.49 -6.36 -7.57
C LEU A 73 14.01 -6.70 -7.75
N ILE A 74 13.45 -7.51 -6.86
CA ILE A 74 12.03 -7.83 -6.84
C ILE A 74 11.36 -7.00 -5.75
N THR A 75 10.44 -6.14 -6.14
CA THR A 75 9.65 -5.32 -5.21
C THR A 75 8.20 -5.81 -5.26
N PHE A 76 7.66 -6.15 -4.10
CA PHE A 76 6.24 -6.49 -3.96
C PHE A 76 5.47 -5.22 -3.62
N GLU A 77 4.91 -4.58 -4.63
CA GLU A 77 3.99 -3.47 -4.42
C GLU A 77 2.58 -3.99 -4.10
N ARG A 78 1.89 -3.31 -3.19
CA ARG A 78 0.50 -3.63 -2.87
C ARG A 78 -0.38 -3.08 -3.99
N SER A 79 -1.02 -3.96 -4.76
CA SER A 79 -2.22 -3.57 -5.51
C SER A 79 -3.27 -3.15 -4.49
N VAL A 80 -3.59 -1.87 -4.45
CA VAL A 80 -4.79 -1.41 -3.75
C VAL A 80 -5.91 -1.53 -4.76
N ASP A 81 -6.52 -2.71 -4.84
CA ASP A 81 -7.79 -2.87 -5.53
C ASP A 81 -8.81 -2.06 -4.73
N TRP A 82 -9.25 -0.96 -5.33
CA TRP A 82 -10.29 -0.07 -4.81
C TRP A 82 -11.68 -0.58 -5.18
#